data_AF-A0A7S4IV64-F1
#
_entry.id   AF-A0A7S4IV64-F1
#
_cell.length_a   1.000
_cell.length_b   1.000
_cell.length_c   1.000
_cell.angle_alpha   90.00
_cell.angle_beta   90.00
_cell.angle_gamma   90.00
#
_symmetry.space_group_name_H-M   'P 1'
#
loop_
_entity.id
_entity.type
_entity.pdbx_description
1 polymer ?
#
loop_
_entity_poly.entity_id
_entity_poly.type
_entity_poly.pdbx_seq_one_letter_code
_entity_poly.pdbx_strand_id
1 'polypeptide(L)'
;MIVFKEGDQIFDPSCIHSEFNHVFIVIQRVKKEEEIDGQPTYRVEIAHKGDIPSPPLPLLPSENLFVLDENFRRFLLTKMINGERMAMRSKQFSLKLQRTKKYLLKHIV
;
A
#
# COMPACT_ATOMS: atom_id res chain seq x y z
N MET A 1 2.11 4.92 -0.43
CA MET A 1 2.49 5.63 -1.68
C MET A 1 1.96 4.86 -2.88
N ILE A 2 1.46 5.54 -3.94
CA ILE A 2 1.12 4.89 -5.21
C ILE A 2 2.34 4.96 -6.13
N VAL A 3 2.64 3.85 -6.79
CA VAL A 3 3.66 3.76 -7.84
C VAL A 3 2.97 3.32 -9.11
N PHE A 4 2.99 4.16 -10.13
CA PHE A 4 2.55 3.77 -11.46
C PHE A 4 3.76 3.21 -12.21
N LYS A 5 3.70 1.93 -12.57
CA LYS A 5 4.78 1.21 -13.24
C LYS A 5 4.50 1.12 -14.73
N GLU A 6 5.47 1.54 -15.53
CA GLU A 6 5.50 1.32 -16.97
C GLU A 6 6.43 0.14 -17.29
N GLY A 7 6.03 -0.70 -18.26
CA GLY A 7 6.79 -1.90 -18.62
C GLY A 7 6.70 -3.01 -17.56
N ASP A 8 7.65 -3.94 -17.57
CA ASP A 8 7.59 -5.17 -16.76
C ASP A 8 8.64 -5.25 -15.63
N GLN A 9 9.32 -4.14 -15.33
CA GLN A 9 10.37 -4.10 -14.30
C GLN A 9 9.81 -4.36 -12.88
N ILE A 10 10.43 -5.26 -12.12
CA ILE A 10 10.02 -5.52 -10.73
C ILE A 10 10.24 -4.27 -9.88
N PHE A 11 9.24 -3.90 -9.09
CA PHE A 11 9.36 -2.78 -8.15
C PHE A 11 9.90 -3.27 -6.79
N ASP A 12 11.05 -2.74 -6.38
CA ASP A 12 11.63 -2.99 -5.05
C ASP A 12 11.39 -1.77 -4.12
N PRO A 13 10.67 -1.93 -3.00
CA PRO A 13 10.50 -0.91 -1.96
C PRO A 13 11.81 -0.31 -1.42
N SER A 14 12.91 -1.07 -1.47
CA SER A 14 14.24 -0.68 -0.97
C SER A 14 14.86 0.45 -1.78
N CYS A 15 14.45 0.62 -3.03
CA CYS A 15 14.89 1.74 -3.88
C CYS A 15 14.49 3.10 -3.29
N ILE A 16 13.45 3.15 -2.45
CA ILE A 16 12.94 4.39 -1.86
C ILE A 16 13.51 4.57 -0.45
N HIS A 17 14.44 5.52 -0.33
CA HIS A 17 15.15 5.83 0.93
C HIS A 17 14.34 6.67 1.93
N SER A 18 13.02 6.77 1.76
CA SER A 18 12.15 7.55 2.65
C SER A 18 11.96 6.85 4.01
N GLU A 19 12.11 7.62 5.10
CA GLU A 19 11.80 7.20 6.47
C GLU A 19 10.30 7.16 6.76
N PHE A 20 9.45 7.72 5.89
CA PHE A 20 8.00 7.78 6.11
C PHE A 20 7.23 6.76 5.28
N ASN A 21 7.67 6.48 4.06
CA ASN A 21 7.00 5.55 3.16
C ASN A 21 7.41 4.11 3.46
N HIS A 22 6.47 3.33 3.99
CA HIS A 22 6.67 1.91 4.32
C HIS A 22 5.78 0.96 3.51
N VAL A 23 4.66 1.46 2.97
CA VAL A 23 3.70 0.68 2.17
C VAL A 23 3.53 1.33 0.80
N PHE A 24 3.58 0.51 -0.23
CA PHE A 24 3.54 0.88 -1.63
C PHE A 24 2.43 0.09 -2.33
N ILE A 25 1.59 0.81 -3.08
CA ILE A 25 0.61 0.22 -3.98
C ILE A 25 1.16 0.43 -5.39
N VAL A 26 1.54 -0.66 -6.04
CA VAL A 26 2.09 -0.66 -7.39
C VAL A 26 0.94 -0.93 -8.36
N ILE A 27 0.77 -0.05 -9.35
CA ILE A 27 -0.27 -0.14 -10.36
C ILE A 27 0.43 -0.23 -11.72
N GLN A 28 0.16 -1.29 -12.46
CA GLN A 28 0.72 -1.51 -13.80
C GLN A 28 -0.41 -1.70 -14.79
N ARG A 29 -0.36 -1.00 -15.92
CA ARG A 29 -1.30 -1.26 -17.02
C ARG A 29 -0.94 -2.61 -17.66
N VAL A 30 -1.92 -3.49 -17.83
CA VAL A 30 -1.70 -4.77 -18.53
C VAL A 30 -1.66 -4.59 -20.04
N LYS A 31 -1.14 -5.58 -20.75
CA LYS A 31 -1.13 -5.57 -22.21
C LYS A 31 -2.55 -5.78 -22.77
N LYS A 32 -2.76 -5.44 -24.04
CA LYS A 32 -4.08 -5.55 -24.70
C LYS A 32 -4.67 -6.95 -24.65
N GLU A 33 -3.81 -7.98 -24.63
CA GLU A 33 -4.25 -9.37 -24.61
C GLU A 33 -4.85 -9.79 -23.24
N GLU A 34 -4.56 -9.03 -22.18
CA GLU A 34 -5.04 -9.25 -20.81
C GLU A 34 -6.14 -8.24 -20.41
N GLU A 35 -6.59 -7.39 -21.34
CA GLU A 35 -7.67 -6.44 -21.09
C GLU A 35 -9.01 -7.16 -20.89
N ILE A 36 -9.72 -6.82 -19.82
CA ILE A 36 -11.05 -7.34 -19.51
C ILE A 36 -12.06 -6.61 -20.40
N ASP A 37 -12.79 -7.35 -21.25
CA ASP A 37 -13.82 -6.81 -22.15
C ASP A 37 -13.35 -5.64 -23.05
N GLY A 38 -12.07 -5.65 -23.44
CA GLY A 38 -11.46 -4.59 -24.24
C GLY A 38 -11.32 -3.25 -23.50
N GLN A 39 -11.46 -3.24 -22.18
CA GLN A 39 -11.28 -2.07 -21.33
C GLN A 39 -9.85 -1.99 -20.79
N PRO A 40 -9.30 -0.76 -20.64
CA PRO A 40 -8.04 -0.55 -19.93
C PRO A 40 -8.04 -1.22 -18.56
N THR A 41 -7.18 -2.23 -18.40
CA THR A 41 -7.09 -3.03 -17.19
C THR A 41 -5.75 -2.80 -16.49
N TYR A 42 -5.78 -2.83 -15.16
CA TYR A 42 -4.67 -2.51 -14.29
C TYR A 42 -4.42 -3.64 -13.31
N ARG A 43 -3.18 -4.09 -13.24
CA ARG A 43 -2.69 -5.00 -12.21
C ARG A 43 -2.29 -4.19 -10.99
N VAL A 44 -2.76 -4.60 -9.82
CA VAL A 44 -2.40 -3.98 -8.54
C VAL A 44 -1.64 -4.93 -7.66
N GLU A 45 -0.47 -4.50 -7.22
CA GLU A 45 0.39 -5.22 -6.29
C GLU A 45 0.64 -4.37 -5.06
N ILE A 46 0.92 -5.03 -3.94
CA ILE A 46 1.24 -4.35 -2.68
C ILE A 46 2.65 -4.78 -2.29
N ALA A 47 3.51 -3.79 -2.10
CA ALA A 47 4.86 -3.99 -1.61
C ALA A 47 5.06 -3.20 -0.33
N HIS A 48 5.88 -3.70 0.58
CA HIS A 48 6.17 -3.01 1.83
C HIS A 48 7.61 -3.26 2.27
N LYS A 49 8.12 -2.36 3.12
CA LYS A 49 9.42 -2.56 3.78
C LYS A 49 9.32 -3.67 4.82
N GLY A 50 10.45 -4.32 5.11
CA GLY A 50 10.53 -5.49 5.99
C GLY A 50 10.11 -5.25 7.45
N ASP A 51 10.03 -3.99 7.89
CA ASP A 51 9.66 -3.62 9.27
C ASP A 51 8.15 -3.74 9.56
N ILE A 52 7.34 -4.21 8.61
CA ILE A 52 5.89 -4.40 8.78
C ILE A 52 5.57 -5.88 9.04
N PRO A 53 4.84 -6.21 10.13
CA PRO A 53 4.61 -7.59 10.55
C PRO A 53 3.62 -8.38 9.68
N SER A 54 2.75 -7.72 8.92
CA SER A 54 1.80 -8.39 8.02
C SER A 54 1.36 -7.48 6.86
N PRO A 55 0.95 -8.04 5.71
CA PRO A 55 0.40 -7.25 4.61
C PRO A 55 -0.90 -6.53 5.02
N PRO A 56 -1.21 -5.36 4.42
CA PRO A 56 -2.42 -4.61 4.72
C PRO A 56 -3.68 -5.39 4.30
N LEU A 57 -4.64 -5.48 5.21
CA LEU A 57 -5.93 -6.14 4.98
C LEU A 57 -6.97 -5.17 4.38
N PRO A 58 -7.98 -5.67 3.63
CA PRO A 58 -8.14 -7.04 3.18
C PRO A 58 -7.05 -7.43 2.18
N LEU A 59 -6.79 -8.72 1.96
CA LEU A 59 -5.86 -9.17 0.93
C LEU A 59 -6.33 -8.72 -0.46
N LEU A 60 -5.43 -8.78 -1.44
CA LEU A 60 -5.82 -8.56 -2.82
C LEU A 60 -6.70 -9.74 -3.31
N PRO A 61 -7.64 -9.50 -4.25
CA PRO A 61 -8.35 -10.58 -4.95
C PRO A 61 -7.35 -11.45 -5.71
N SER A 62 -7.65 -12.74 -5.93
CA SER A 62 -6.72 -13.70 -6.56
C SER A 62 -6.14 -13.22 -7.90
N GLU A 63 -6.95 -12.54 -8.72
CA GLU A 63 -6.56 -12.07 -10.05
C GLU A 63 -5.70 -10.80 -10.02
N ASN A 64 -5.81 -9.96 -8.98
CA ASN A 64 -5.16 -8.64 -8.90
C ASN A 64 -5.45 -7.67 -10.06
N LEU A 65 -6.41 -7.98 -10.94
CA LEU A 65 -6.78 -7.18 -12.12
C LEU A 65 -8.02 -6.34 -11.87
N PHE A 66 -8.00 -5.10 -12.34
CA PHE A 66 -9.06 -4.13 -12.15
C PHE A 66 -9.26 -3.28 -13.40
N VAL A 67 -10.52 -3.08 -13.79
CA VAL A 67 -10.91 -2.05 -14.77
C VAL A 67 -11.09 -0.71 -14.07
N LEU A 68 -11.00 0.41 -14.81
CA LEU A 68 -11.24 1.74 -14.24
C LEU A 68 -12.73 1.99 -14.03
N ASP A 69 -13.24 1.60 -12.87
CA ASP A 69 -14.61 1.87 -12.42
C ASP A 69 -14.66 2.44 -10.99
N GLU A 70 -15.87 2.76 -10.52
CA GLU A 70 -16.05 3.24 -9.15
C GLU A 70 -15.67 2.19 -8.10
N ASN A 71 -15.77 0.89 -8.43
CA ASN A 71 -15.36 -0.18 -7.53
C ASN A 71 -13.85 -0.17 -7.33
N PHE A 72 -13.08 0.00 -8.41
CA PHE A 72 -11.63 0.14 -8.35
C PHE A 72 -11.22 1.38 -7.57
N ARG A 73 -11.88 2.51 -7.80
CA ARG A 73 -11.64 3.74 -7.01
C ARG A 73 -11.85 3.50 -5.53
N ARG A 74 -12.99 2.90 -5.15
CA ARG A 74 -13.32 2.58 -3.74
C ARG A 74 -12.33 1.59 -3.14
N PHE A 75 -11.95 0.56 -3.90
CA PHE A 75 -10.96 -0.43 -3.52
C PHE A 75 -9.61 0.23 -3.22
N LEU A 76 -9.12 1.07 -4.14
CA LEU A 76 -7.84 1.76 -4.03
C LEU A 76 -7.81 2.71 -2.82
N LEU A 77 -8.87 3.50 -2.61
CA LEU A 77 -8.99 4.38 -1.44
C LEU A 77 -8.97 3.60 -0.13
N THR A 78 -9.73 2.50 -0.07
CA THR A 78 -9.76 1.62 1.12
C THR A 78 -8.38 1.04 1.39
N LYS A 79 -7.68 0.58 0.34
CA LYS A 79 -6.32 0.06 0.45
C LYS A 79 -5.32 1.11 0.91
N MET A 80 -5.42 2.35 0.44
CA MET A 80 -4.55 3.44 0.88
C MET A 80 -4.71 3.73 2.37
N ILE A 81 -5.95 3.86 2.85
CA ILE A 81 -6.24 4.11 4.28
C ILE A 81 -5.73 2.96 5.15
N ASN A 82 -5.93 1.72 4.73
CA ASN A 82 -5.45 0.55 5.48
C ASN A 82 -3.92 0.43 5.42
N GLY A 83 -3.30 0.81 4.29
CA GLY A 83 -1.85 0.89 4.13
C GLY A 83 -1.23 1.94 5.06
N GLU A 84 -1.83 3.11 5.20
CA GLU A 84 -1.39 4.15 6.14
C GLU A 84 -1.45 3.65 7.59
N ARG A 85 -2.59 3.07 7.99
CA ARG A 85 -2.74 2.47 9.33
C ARG A 85 -1.70 1.39 9.61
N MET A 86 -1.35 0.61 8.59
CA MET A 86 -0.32 -0.42 8.70
C MET A 86 1.08 0.19 8.82
N ALA A 87 1.39 1.22 8.04
CA ALA A 87 2.66 1.93 8.13
C ALA A 87 2.91 2.43 9.57
N MET A 88 1.87 2.95 10.23
CA MET A 88 1.94 3.40 11.63
C MET A 88 2.31 2.28 12.64
N ARG A 89 2.13 1.01 12.27
CA ARG A 89 2.52 -0.15 13.10
C ARG A 89 3.98 -0.57 12.90
N SER A 90 4.71 0.05 11.97
CA SER A 90 6.15 -0.17 11.85
C SER A 90 6.86 0.12 13.18
N LYS A 91 8.02 -0.52 13.38
CA LYS A 91 8.82 -0.34 14.60
C LYS A 91 9.19 1.12 14.84
N GLN A 92 9.53 1.85 13.78
CA GLN A 92 9.95 3.25 13.87
C GLN A 92 8.83 4.17 14.37
N PHE A 93 7.61 4.02 13.84
CA PHE A 93 6.47 4.81 14.28
C PHE A 93 5.90 4.35 15.62
N SER A 94 5.81 3.03 15.84
CA SER A 94 5.26 2.47 17.08
C SER A 94 6.05 2.92 18.32
N LEU A 95 7.38 2.93 18.24
CA LEU A 95 8.23 3.38 19.36
C LEU A 95 8.05 4.87 19.66
N LYS A 96 7.99 5.72 18.62
CA LYS A 96 7.75 7.17 18.77
C LYS A 96 6.35 7.41 19.38
N LEU A 97 5.33 6.72 18.88
CA LEU A 97 3.95 6.83 19.37
C LEU A 97 3.82 6.38 20.84
N GLN A 98 4.46 5.27 21.22
CA GLN A 98 4.44 4.79 22.61
C GLN A 98 5.10 5.78 23.59
N ARG A 99 6.22 6.40 23.20
CA ARG A 99 6.89 7.43 24.02
C ARG A 99 5.96 8.61 24.26
N THR A 100 5.33 9.14 23.22
CA THR A 100 4.36 10.25 23.33
C THR A 100 3.16 9.85 24.17
N LYS A 101 2.59 8.66 23.95
CA LYS A 101 1.46 8.15 24.74
C LYS A 101 1.81 8.05 26.24
N LYS A 102 2.98 7.52 26.57
CA LYS A 102 3.46 7.40 27.96
C LYS A 102 3.68 8.77 28.58
N TYR A 103 4.22 9.73 27.83
CA TYR A 103 4.39 11.10 28.28
C TYR A 103 3.03 11.73 28.60
N LEU A 104 2.09 11.73 27.65
CA LEU A 104 0.75 12.31 27.85
C LEU A 104 0.01 11.68 29.02
N LEU A 105 0.04 10.35 29.17
CA LEU A 105 -0.61 9.67 30.29
C LEU A 105 -0.04 10.08 31.66
N LYS A 106 1.26 10.38 31.75
CA LYS A 106 1.88 10.90 32.98
C LYS A 106 1.44 12.33 33.33
N HIS A 107 0.90 13.08 32.36
CA HIS A 107 0.44 14.46 32.54
C HIS A 107 -1.10 14.56 32.64
N ILE A 108 -1.81 13.43 32.55
CA ILE A 108 -3.27 13.34 32.72
C ILE A 108 -3.63 12.83 34.14
N VAL A 109 -2.67 12.23 34.85
CA VAL A 109 -2.80 11.79 36.26
C VAL A 109 -2.12 12.81 37.18
#